data_AF-W6M4S4-F1
#
_entry.id   AF-W6M4S4-F1
#
_cell.length_a   1.000
_cell.length_b   1.000
_cell.length_c   1.000
_cell.angle_alpha   90.00
_cell.angle_beta   90.00
_cell.angle_gamma   90.00
#
_symmetry.space_group_name_H-M   'P 1'
#
loop_
_entity.id
_entity.type
_entity.pdbx_description
1 polymer ?
#
loop_
_entity_poly.entity_id
_entity_poly.type
_entity_poly.pdbx_seq_one_letter_code
_entity_poly.pdbx_strand_id
1 'polypeptide(L)'
;MGGTSGQESGFDSALKAVRRYLLEKGNRFDRGPSYEGNGEVLASVSQAVRMYETLGYTKLMEFGHPPTYAVLERGHREVHIFQPQDPKIKDWLENDQATLNDPPIRAYFLEKSGLPESDLPAPRTPRQFHINEVDNVFIVSTDERA
;
A
#
# COMPACT_ATOMS: atom_id res chain seq x y z
N MET A 1 -25.34 -16.98 -21.82
CA MET A 1 -25.17 -15.99 -20.75
C MET A 1 -23.74 -16.13 -20.24
N GLY A 2 -22.85 -15.23 -20.68
CA GLY A 2 -21.40 -15.32 -20.49
C GLY A 2 -20.97 -14.83 -19.12
N GLY A 3 -20.01 -15.54 -18.51
CA GLY A 3 -19.56 -15.33 -17.15
C GLY A 3 -18.62 -14.14 -16.96
N THR A 4 -18.76 -13.50 -15.81
CA THR A 4 -17.85 -12.48 -15.24
C THR A 4 -17.40 -12.86 -13.82
N SER A 5 -17.52 -14.13 -13.41
CA SER A 5 -17.17 -14.58 -12.05
C SER A 5 -15.68 -14.91 -11.81
N GLY A 6 -14.84 -14.84 -12.85
CA GLY A 6 -13.41 -15.12 -12.76
C GLY A 6 -12.52 -13.91 -12.45
N GLN A 7 -12.98 -12.69 -12.76
CA GLN A 7 -12.16 -11.48 -12.65
C GLN A 7 -12.26 -10.83 -11.25
N GLU A 8 -13.45 -10.83 -10.65
CA GLU A 8 -13.67 -10.40 -9.26
C GLU A 8 -12.89 -11.26 -8.26
N SER A 9 -12.86 -12.58 -8.48
CA SER A 9 -12.15 -13.52 -7.60
C SER A 9 -10.62 -13.39 -7.68
N GLY A 10 -10.06 -13.07 -8.86
CA GLY A 10 -8.63 -12.79 -9.03
C GLY A 10 -8.21 -11.47 -8.40
N PHE A 11 -9.03 -10.42 -8.57
CA PHE A 11 -8.82 -9.10 -7.98
C PHE A 11 -8.79 -9.15 -6.45
N ASP A 12 -9.82 -9.76 -5.84
CA ASP A 12 -9.91 -9.89 -4.38
C ASP A 12 -8.77 -10.75 -3.82
N SER A 13 -8.36 -11.79 -4.55
CA SER A 13 -7.26 -12.65 -4.14
C SER A 13 -5.92 -11.92 -4.15
N ALA A 14 -5.64 -11.13 -5.19
CA ALA A 14 -4.41 -10.36 -5.29
C ALA A 14 -4.34 -9.24 -4.24
N LEU A 15 -5.46 -8.51 -4.02
CA LEU A 15 -5.54 -7.51 -2.97
C LEU A 15 -5.40 -8.13 -1.57
N LYS A 16 -5.99 -9.31 -1.35
CA LYS A 16 -5.81 -10.07 -0.10
C LYS A 16 -4.37 -10.54 0.09
N ALA A 17 -3.70 -10.99 -0.97
CA ALA A 17 -2.30 -11.39 -0.92
C ALA A 17 -1.38 -10.20 -0.57
N VAL A 18 -1.62 -9.05 -1.19
CA VAL A 18 -0.95 -7.79 -0.85
C VAL A 18 -1.17 -7.40 0.60
N ARG A 19 -2.42 -7.40 1.08
CA ARG A 19 -2.73 -7.08 2.49
C ARG A 19 -2.04 -8.04 3.45
N ARG A 20 -2.04 -9.33 3.13
CA ARG A 20 -1.33 -10.36 3.90
C ARG A 20 0.18 -10.11 3.95
N TYR A 21 0.78 -9.70 2.85
CA TYR A 21 2.21 -9.38 2.74
C TYR A 21 2.59 -8.11 3.51
N LEU A 22 1.77 -7.07 3.47
CA LEU A 22 2.01 -5.85 4.24
C LEU A 22 1.87 -6.12 5.74
N LEU A 23 0.89 -6.95 6.14
CA LEU A 23 0.57 -7.24 7.54
C LEU A 23 1.36 -8.42 8.16
N GLU A 24 2.38 -8.97 7.48
CA GLU A 24 3.22 -10.04 8.04
C GLU A 24 3.74 -9.67 9.43
N LYS A 25 3.86 -10.67 10.31
CA LYS A 25 4.21 -10.42 11.72
C LYS A 25 5.60 -9.81 11.83
N GLY A 26 5.67 -8.69 12.52
CA GLY A 26 6.89 -7.94 12.75
C GLY A 26 7.20 -6.89 11.68
N ASN A 27 6.47 -6.83 10.56
CA ASN A 27 6.60 -5.72 9.63
C ASN A 27 6.28 -4.42 10.37
N ARG A 28 7.08 -3.39 10.09
CA ARG A 28 6.93 -2.07 10.69
C ARG A 28 6.69 -1.04 9.62
N PHE A 29 5.88 -0.05 9.96
CA PHE A 29 5.61 1.09 9.11
C PHE A 29 6.04 2.34 9.84
N ASP A 30 7.00 3.05 9.27
CA ASP A 30 7.46 4.35 9.73
C ASP A 30 6.99 5.40 8.74
N ARG A 31 6.78 6.62 9.23
CA ARG A 31 6.43 7.75 8.36
C ARG A 31 7.73 8.31 7.78
N GLY A 32 7.82 8.37 6.46
CA GLY A 32 8.86 9.13 5.78
C GLY A 32 8.51 10.64 5.78
N PRO A 33 9.41 11.51 5.30
CA PRO A 33 9.13 12.94 5.24
C PRO A 33 7.88 13.20 4.39
N SER A 34 6.93 13.98 4.93
CA SER A 34 5.82 14.52 4.14
C SER A 34 6.42 15.37 3.01
N TYR A 35 6.28 14.92 1.77
CA TYR A 35 6.73 15.68 0.61
C TYR A 35 5.65 16.68 0.27
N GLU A 36 5.76 17.90 0.81
CA GLU A 36 5.11 19.07 0.25
C GLU A 36 5.78 19.33 -1.11
N GLY A 37 5.22 18.77 -2.19
CA GLY A 37 5.82 18.82 -3.51
C GLY A 37 6.10 20.27 -3.94
N ASN A 38 7.32 20.53 -4.42
CA ASN A 38 7.69 21.77 -5.11
C ASN A 38 7.00 21.85 -6.49
N GLY A 39 5.66 21.85 -6.54
CA GLY A 39 4.87 22.22 -7.71
C GLY A 39 4.28 21.09 -8.57
N GLU A 40 4.66 19.82 -8.38
CA GLU A 40 3.99 18.67 -9.04
C GLU A 40 3.16 17.87 -8.03
N VAL A 41 1.89 18.26 -7.91
CA VAL A 41 0.88 17.62 -7.07
C VAL A 41 0.51 16.26 -7.67
N LEU A 42 0.77 15.16 -6.95
CA LEU A 42 0.30 13.82 -7.34
C LEU A 42 -1.17 13.68 -6.95
N ALA A 43 -2.08 13.99 -7.87
CA ALA A 43 -3.52 13.97 -7.58
C ALA A 43 -4.17 12.57 -7.66
N SER A 44 -3.46 11.56 -8.19
CA SER A 44 -3.99 10.21 -8.37
C SER A 44 -2.92 9.12 -8.38
N VAL A 45 -3.33 7.89 -8.08
CA VAL A 45 -2.47 6.70 -8.23
C VAL A 45 -1.92 6.60 -9.65
N SER A 46 -2.73 6.84 -10.68
CA SER A 46 -2.28 6.77 -12.08
C SER A 46 -1.17 7.77 -12.41
N GLN A 47 -1.23 8.98 -11.84
CA GLN A 47 -0.22 10.01 -12.05
C GLN A 47 1.08 9.64 -11.33
N ALA A 48 0.97 9.16 -10.09
CA ALA A 48 2.11 8.66 -9.31
C ALA A 48 2.77 7.44 -9.97
N VAL A 49 1.99 6.49 -10.47
CA VAL A 49 2.48 5.34 -11.25
C VAL A 49 3.32 5.82 -12.43
N ARG A 50 2.81 6.74 -13.26
CA ARG A 50 3.53 7.27 -14.42
C ARG A 50 4.84 7.93 -14.02
N MET A 51 4.84 8.70 -12.92
CA MET A 51 6.06 9.32 -12.39
C MET A 51 7.10 8.26 -11.98
N TYR A 52 6.68 7.19 -11.28
CA TYR A 52 7.60 6.13 -10.90
C TYR A 52 8.11 5.33 -12.11
N GLU A 53 7.28 5.13 -13.14
CA GLU A 53 7.70 4.52 -14.40
C GLU A 53 8.80 5.35 -15.09
N THR A 54 8.72 6.69 -15.09
CA THR A 54 9.81 7.54 -15.64
C THR A 54 11.10 7.46 -14.82
N LEU A 55 11.00 7.15 -13.52
CA LEU A 55 12.13 6.87 -12.64
C LEU A 55 12.68 5.44 -12.79
N GLY A 56 12.19 4.66 -13.75
CA GLY A 56 12.67 3.32 -14.07
C GLY A 56 12.07 2.20 -13.22
N TYR A 57 10.95 2.46 -12.53
CA TYR A 57 10.17 1.38 -11.92
C TYR A 57 9.32 0.65 -12.97
N THR A 58 9.18 -0.65 -12.79
CA THR A 58 8.28 -1.49 -13.57
C THR A 58 7.00 -1.71 -12.78
N LYS A 59 5.85 -1.40 -13.37
CA LYS A 59 4.56 -1.68 -12.75
C LYS A 59 4.28 -3.18 -12.74
N LEU A 60 4.07 -3.71 -11.55
CA LEU A 60 3.72 -5.12 -11.34
C LEU A 60 2.21 -5.33 -11.41
N MET A 61 1.46 -4.48 -10.70
CA MET A 61 0.01 -4.60 -10.58
C MET A 61 -0.65 -3.23 -10.40
N GLU A 62 -1.90 -3.10 -10.83
CA GLU A 62 -2.74 -1.91 -10.66
C GLU A 62 -4.19 -2.35 -10.43
N PHE A 63 -4.88 -1.67 -9.53
CA PHE A 63 -6.19 -2.06 -9.01
C PHE A 63 -7.12 -0.86 -8.90
N GLY A 64 -8.39 -1.04 -9.28
CA GLY A 64 -9.45 -0.03 -9.26
C GLY A 64 -9.73 0.62 -10.61
N HIS A 65 -10.92 1.20 -10.77
CA HIS A 65 -11.26 2.03 -11.93
C HIS A 65 -12.08 3.27 -11.48
N PRO A 66 -11.45 4.45 -11.32
CA PRO A 66 -10.04 4.75 -11.52
C PRO A 66 -9.10 4.01 -10.53
N PRO A 67 -7.80 3.85 -10.84
CA PRO A 67 -6.87 3.15 -9.96
C PRO A 67 -6.79 3.75 -8.57
N THR A 68 -6.92 2.89 -7.55
CA THR A 68 -6.82 3.26 -6.13
C THR A 68 -5.63 2.58 -5.44
N TYR A 69 -4.99 1.63 -6.11
CA TYR A 69 -3.81 0.93 -5.59
C TYR A 69 -2.94 0.42 -6.75
N ALA A 70 -1.62 0.49 -6.62
CA ALA A 70 -0.65 -0.05 -7.56
C ALA A 70 0.61 -0.52 -6.84
N VAL A 71 1.31 -1.49 -7.44
CA VAL A 71 2.61 -1.99 -6.98
C VAL A 71 3.61 -1.86 -8.12
N LEU A 72 4.78 -1.29 -7.82
CA LEU A 72 5.87 -1.15 -8.75
C LEU A 72 7.18 -1.60 -8.12
N GLU A 73 8.11 -2.08 -8.93
CA GLU A 73 9.44 -2.49 -8.47
C GLU A 73 10.57 -1.87 -9.30
N ARG A 74 11.73 -1.70 -8.67
CA ARG A 74 12.98 -1.35 -9.33
C ARG A 74 14.14 -2.07 -8.64
N GLY A 75 14.62 -3.16 -9.23
CA GLY A 75 15.66 -4.00 -8.63
C GLY A 75 15.15 -4.66 -7.35
N HIS A 76 15.68 -4.24 -6.19
CA HIS A 76 15.23 -4.73 -4.88
C HIS A 76 14.24 -3.80 -4.18
N ARG A 77 13.89 -2.67 -4.79
CA ARG A 77 12.97 -1.69 -4.22
C ARG A 77 11.55 -1.99 -4.69
N GLU A 78 10.64 -2.09 -3.74
CA GLU A 78 9.20 -2.24 -3.99
C GLU A 78 8.48 -1.00 -3.46
N VAL A 79 7.55 -0.48 -4.27
CA VAL A 79 6.72 0.68 -3.93
C VAL A 79 5.25 0.32 -4.13
N HIS A 80 4.46 0.55 -3.09
CA HIS A 80 3.00 0.45 -3.12
C HIS A 80 2.39 1.85 -3.11
N ILE A 81 1.69 2.21 -4.17
CA ILE A 81 1.05 3.51 -4.35
C ILE A 81 -0.45 3.33 -4.14
N PHE A 82 -1.08 4.12 -3.27
CA PHE A 82 -2.50 3.94 -2.97
C PHE A 82 -3.20 5.22 -2.53
N GLN A 83 -4.52 5.24 -2.74
CA GLN A 83 -5.42 6.29 -2.26
C GLN A 83 -6.45 5.65 -1.31
N PRO A 84 -6.38 5.93 0.00
CA PRO A 84 -7.30 5.35 0.97
C PRO A 84 -8.72 5.80 0.69
N GLN A 85 -9.62 4.83 0.50
CA GLN A 85 -11.05 5.06 0.29
C GLN A 85 -11.84 5.04 1.61
N ASP A 86 -11.28 4.41 2.64
CA ASP A 86 -11.90 4.36 3.97
C ASP A 86 -11.61 5.67 4.70
N PRO A 87 -12.63 6.46 5.09
CA PRO A 87 -12.44 7.74 5.75
C PRO A 87 -11.66 7.63 7.06
N LYS A 88 -11.78 6.51 7.78
CA LYS A 88 -11.06 6.29 9.04
C LYS A 88 -9.58 6.03 8.79
N ILE A 89 -9.25 5.26 7.75
CA ILE A 89 -7.85 5.04 7.33
C ILE A 89 -7.25 6.36 6.82
N LYS A 90 -8.02 7.11 6.04
CA LYS A 90 -7.61 8.41 5.52
C LYS A 90 -7.30 9.38 6.68
N ASP A 91 -8.24 9.55 7.61
CA ASP A 91 -8.09 10.40 8.79
C ASP A 91 -6.89 10.01 9.64
N TRP A 92 -6.65 8.70 9.82
CA TRP A 92 -5.47 8.19 10.51
C TRP A 92 -4.15 8.57 9.84
N LEU A 93 -4.07 8.43 8.52
CA LEU A 93 -2.86 8.76 7.77
C LEU A 93 -2.62 10.29 7.73
N GLU A 94 -3.68 11.07 7.55
CA GLU A 94 -3.62 12.54 7.49
C GLU A 94 -3.26 13.18 8.84
N ASN A 95 -3.90 12.73 9.94
CA ASN A 95 -3.75 13.38 11.26
C ASN A 95 -2.63 12.81 12.12
N ASP A 96 -1.78 11.92 11.57
CA ASP A 96 -0.65 11.33 12.27
C ASP A 96 -1.04 10.59 13.57
N GLN A 97 -2.31 10.17 13.68
CA GLN A 97 -2.84 9.58 14.93
C GLN A 97 -2.49 8.09 15.07
N ALA A 98 -1.60 7.58 14.23
CA ALA A 98 -1.72 6.21 13.78
C ALA A 98 -0.52 5.71 12.95
N THR A 99 0.37 4.93 13.56
CA THR A 99 1.23 4.02 12.78
C THR A 99 0.49 2.70 12.58
N LEU A 100 0.70 2.00 11.45
CA LEU A 100 0.20 0.62 11.29
C LEU A 100 0.73 -0.34 12.36
N ASN A 101 1.71 0.09 13.16
CA ASN A 101 2.24 -0.63 14.31
C ASN A 101 1.29 -0.56 15.52
N ASP A 102 0.35 0.39 15.56
CA ASP A 102 -0.58 0.54 16.67
C ASP A 102 -1.60 -0.61 16.71
N PRO A 103 -1.74 -1.34 17.83
CA PRO A 103 -2.60 -2.52 17.90
C PRO A 103 -4.05 -2.31 17.44
N PRO A 104 -4.75 -1.20 17.82
CA PRO A 104 -6.11 -0.95 17.37
C PRO A 104 -6.23 -0.75 15.86
N ILE A 105 -5.21 -0.16 15.26
CA ILE A 105 -5.16 0.16 13.82
C ILE A 105 -4.87 -1.11 13.05
N ARG A 106 -3.87 -1.88 13.50
CA ARG A 106 -3.58 -3.18 12.93
C ARG A 106 -4.78 -4.12 12.98
N ALA A 107 -5.51 -4.15 14.11
CA ALA A 107 -6.74 -4.93 14.23
C ALA A 107 -7.81 -4.50 13.22
N TYR A 108 -8.00 -3.19 13.03
CA TYR A 108 -8.93 -2.65 12.04
C TYR A 108 -8.57 -3.06 10.61
N PHE A 109 -7.29 -2.98 10.24
CA PHE A 109 -6.81 -3.43 8.94
C PHE A 109 -7.01 -4.93 8.72
N LEU A 110 -6.79 -5.75 9.75
CA LEU A 110 -7.01 -7.20 9.68
C LEU A 110 -8.49 -7.55 9.49
N GLU A 111 -9.37 -6.92 10.27
CA GLU A 111 -10.82 -7.07 10.15
C GLU A 111 -11.30 -6.72 8.74
N LYS A 112 -10.92 -5.53 8.23
CA LYS A 112 -11.26 -5.08 6.87
C LYS A 112 -10.70 -5.96 5.76
N SER A 113 -9.59 -6.64 6.03
CA SER A 113 -8.96 -7.55 5.08
C SER A 113 -9.60 -8.94 5.07
N GLY A 114 -10.48 -9.25 6.03
CA GLY A 114 -10.96 -10.61 6.25
C GLY A 114 -9.81 -11.59 6.52
N LEU A 115 -8.71 -11.09 7.11
CA LEU A 115 -7.50 -11.85 7.41
C LEU A 115 -7.41 -12.04 8.93
N PRO A 116 -7.45 -13.29 9.43
CA PRO A 116 -7.20 -13.52 10.84
C PRO A 116 -5.69 -13.37 11.12
N GLU A 117 -5.35 -12.86 12.30
CA GLU A 117 -3.95 -12.66 12.69
C GLU A 117 -3.14 -13.97 12.74
N SER A 118 -3.80 -15.09 13.05
CA SER A 118 -3.21 -16.43 13.05
C SER A 118 -2.59 -16.80 11.70
N ASP A 119 -3.18 -16.30 10.61
CA ASP A 119 -2.80 -16.67 9.25
C ASP A 119 -1.62 -15.85 8.74
N LEU A 120 -1.24 -14.77 9.43
CA LEU A 120 -0.14 -13.92 8.99
C LEU A 120 1.19 -14.65 9.23
N PRO A 121 2.04 -14.77 8.20
CA PRO A 121 3.35 -15.40 8.35
C PRO A 121 4.24 -14.53 9.24
N ALA A 122 5.21 -15.18 9.91
CA ALA A 122 6.24 -14.53 10.69
C ALA A 122 7.58 -14.67 9.96
N PRO A 123 7.91 -13.76 9.03
CA PRO A 123 9.15 -13.84 8.26
C PRO A 123 10.37 -13.77 9.17
N ARG A 124 11.44 -14.49 8.81
CA ARG A 124 12.73 -14.47 9.52
C ARG A 124 13.36 -13.08 9.61
N THR A 125 13.06 -12.23 8.64
CA THR A 125 13.51 -10.84 8.61
C THR A 125 12.30 -9.98 8.26
N PRO A 126 11.63 -9.43 9.27
CA PRO A 126 10.53 -8.50 9.03
C PRO A 126 11.00 -7.28 8.25
N ARG A 127 10.08 -6.66 7.51
CA ARG A 127 10.38 -5.50 6.67
C ARG A 127 10.04 -4.20 7.40
N GLN A 128 10.82 -3.18 7.11
CA GLN A 128 10.54 -1.81 7.50
C GLN A 128 10.07 -1.07 6.25
N PHE A 129 8.90 -0.49 6.36
CA PHE A 129 8.23 0.24 5.30
C PHE A 129 8.17 1.71 5.67
N HIS A 130 8.41 2.58 4.70
CA HIS A 130 8.29 4.03 4.83
C HIS A 130 7.05 4.48 4.09
N ILE A 131 6.10 5.09 4.81
CA ILE A 131 4.90 5.68 4.24
C ILE A 131 5.15 7.17 4.05
N ASN A 132 5.10 7.61 2.80
CA ASN A 132 5.12 9.02 2.42
C ASN A 132 3.75 9.42 1.89
N GLU A 133 3.34 10.65 2.17
CA GLU A 133 2.13 11.26 1.62
C GLU A 133 2.51 12.34 0.60
N VAL A 134 1.82 12.34 -0.54
CA VAL A 134 1.88 13.39 -1.55
C VAL A 134 0.45 13.66 -2.03
N ASP A 135 -0.14 14.77 -1.58
CA ASP A 135 -1.45 15.28 -2.04
C ASP A 135 -2.58 14.22 -2.12
N ASN A 136 -2.79 13.46 -1.04
CA ASN A 136 -3.75 12.35 -0.90
C ASN A 136 -3.34 11.01 -1.56
N VAL A 137 -2.19 10.93 -2.20
CA VAL A 137 -1.59 9.67 -2.65
C VAL A 137 -0.54 9.24 -1.62
N PHE A 138 -0.69 8.02 -1.13
CA PHE A 138 0.22 7.42 -0.16
C PHE A 138 1.14 6.43 -0.86
N ILE A 139 2.41 6.48 -0.51
CA ILE A 139 3.48 5.70 -1.11
C ILE A 139 4.18 4.94 0.00
N VAL A 140 4.03 3.62 0.02
CA VAL A 140 4.78 2.74 0.90
C VAL A 140 5.99 2.20 0.14
N SER A 141 7.19 2.48 0.62
CA SER A 141 8.42 1.89 0.06
C SER A 141 9.13 1.02 1.09
N THR A 142 9.82 -0.02 0.65
CA THR A 142 10.75 -0.77 1.49
C THR A 142 12.09 -0.05 1.58
N ASP A 143 12.76 -0.15 2.74
CA ASP A 143 14.12 0.36 2.89
C ASP A 143 15.11 -0.43 2.04
N GLU A 144 16.21 0.22 1.64
CA GLU A 144 17.34 -0.52 1.11
C GLU A 144 17.88 -1.39 2.23
N ARG A 145 17.84 -2.73 2.04
CA ARG A 145 18.77 -3.55 2.80
C ARG A 145 20.18 -3.12 2.40
N ALA A 146 20.86 -2.44 3.32
CA ALA A 146 22.33 -2.41 3.36
C ALA A 146 22.88 -3.85 3.49
#